data_AF-A0A9E3WRJ7-F1
#
_entry.id   AF-A0A9E3WRJ7-F1
#
_cell.length_a   1.000
_cell.length_b   1.000
_cell.length_c   1.000
_cell.angle_alpha   90.00
_cell.angle_beta   90.00
_cell.angle_gamma   90.00
#
_symmetry.space_group_name_H-M   'P 1'
#
loop_
_entity.id
_entity.type
_entity.pdbx_description
1 polymer ?
#
loop_
_entity_poly.entity_id
_entity_poly.type
_entity_poly.pdbx_seq_one_letter_code
_entity_poly.pdbx_strand_id
1 'polypeptide(L)'
;MNVAGFIVSGGQFSMYFKFDCPQCGKNLKVREELIGRKCGCPYCRATITIPQPELEPPPAPPPQQQSGEFAALGAIKSTAVRRKPEAAAPAATPHGGAGLANGTDVGMVSSGLLGLALAAAFLAVVAPMWAMNLYMGDLFFERGWVPFALVFLFGWSVAILLLKSRKLSRQRASMLFDLLPNELAEEIAPDALDKFLAHIRALPVAAQNSFLVNRVLRGLDHFRVRKSTPEVAALVASQSDIDANAVESSYTLLKVFIWAIPILGFIGTVIGISAAVGGFSGSLEQAQDISVLKESLNGVTGGLATAFDTTLIALVMSMLVMFPASSMQKAEEDLLNWVDEYCNENLLKRLDDAESRPAGSGPAPTGAAMVQAINAAMAPHHAEMRAWSQKLETLGTTLSQQAIDGWREIHAHAAAEAGAVEQSAVALATHLSDYVQTADAQQQQAAAALAESAAALRDTLERMHQGLAGLSGVLERLGEQQVIVQQQPRRGWFFSRRNSHGD
;
A
#
# COMPACT_ATOMS: atom_id res chain seq x y z
N MET A 1 32.86 11.29 54.10
CA MET A 1 31.51 10.75 54.36
C MET A 1 30.61 11.88 54.82
N ASN A 2 29.83 12.44 53.90
CA ASN A 2 28.48 12.99 54.07
C ASN A 2 28.16 13.82 52.82
N VAL A 3 27.40 13.23 51.91
CA VAL A 3 26.85 13.90 50.74
C VAL A 3 25.59 14.61 51.21
N ALA A 4 25.62 15.94 51.17
CA ALA A 4 24.48 16.80 51.45
C ALA A 4 23.42 16.64 50.37
N GLY A 5 22.17 16.51 50.81
CA GLY A 5 21.00 16.33 49.96
C GLY A 5 20.72 17.56 49.10
N PHE A 6 20.43 17.30 47.83
CA PHE A 6 19.71 18.21 46.95
C PHE A 6 18.26 17.73 46.89
N ILE A 7 17.36 18.50 47.52
CA ILE A 7 15.92 18.38 47.32
C ILE A 7 15.63 18.95 45.95
N VAL A 8 15.26 18.09 45.00
CA VAL A 8 14.70 18.51 43.71
C VAL A 8 13.24 18.89 43.96
N SER A 9 12.94 20.19 43.98
CA SER A 9 11.57 20.68 43.86
C SER A 9 11.01 20.22 42.51
N GLY A 10 9.92 19.45 42.56
CA GLY A 10 9.19 18.99 41.40
C GLY A 10 8.52 20.15 40.68
N GLY A 11 9.15 20.64 39.61
CA GLY A 11 8.47 21.38 38.56
C GLY A 11 7.78 20.38 37.63
N GLN A 12 6.46 20.49 37.50
CA GLN A 12 5.69 19.77 36.49
C GLN A 12 6.22 20.13 35.09
N PHE A 13 6.92 19.20 34.44
CA PHE A 13 7.13 19.28 33.00
C PHE A 13 5.79 19.03 32.31
N SER A 14 5.06 20.10 31.99
CA SER A 14 3.84 19.98 31.21
C SER A 14 4.22 19.79 29.76
N MET A 15 4.20 18.55 29.27
CA MET A 15 4.51 18.17 27.87
C MET A 15 3.68 18.95 26.82
N TYR A 16 2.64 19.65 27.25
CA TYR A 16 1.81 20.54 26.47
C TYR A 16 1.88 21.98 27.01
N PHE A 17 2.20 22.91 26.13
CA PHE A 17 2.22 24.35 26.37
C PHE A 17 0.91 25.01 25.90
N LYS A 18 0.35 25.92 26.70
CA LYS A 18 -0.85 26.71 26.35
C LYS A 18 -0.46 28.09 25.84
N PHE A 19 -1.11 28.57 24.80
CA PHE A 19 -0.96 29.95 24.31
C PHE A 19 -2.23 30.45 23.64
N ASP A 20 -2.39 31.77 23.57
CA ASP A 20 -3.55 32.39 22.91
C ASP A 20 -3.24 32.73 21.45
N CYS A 21 -4.21 32.46 20.57
CA CYS A 21 -4.07 32.80 19.16
C CYS A 21 -4.04 34.33 18.97
N PRO A 22 -3.01 34.92 18.33
CA PRO A 22 -2.88 36.37 18.17
C PRO A 22 -3.96 37.01 17.27
N GLN A 23 -4.71 36.19 16.52
CA GLN A 23 -5.75 36.66 15.58
C GLN A 23 -7.16 36.58 16.15
N CYS A 24 -7.45 35.60 17.03
CA CYS A 24 -8.80 35.40 17.56
C CYS A 24 -8.88 35.34 19.09
N GLY A 25 -7.76 35.43 19.80
CA GLY A 25 -7.68 35.46 21.26
C GLY A 25 -8.13 34.17 21.96
N LYS A 26 -8.30 33.07 21.22
CA LYS A 26 -8.71 31.78 21.79
C LYS A 26 -7.50 30.96 22.25
N ASN A 27 -7.66 30.29 23.38
CA ASN A 27 -6.63 29.43 23.97
C ASN A 27 -6.43 28.15 23.14
N LEU A 28 -5.17 27.82 22.88
CA LEU A 28 -4.71 26.64 22.15
C LEU A 28 -3.67 25.90 22.99
N LYS A 29 -3.66 24.57 22.88
CA LYS A 29 -2.75 23.68 23.60
C LYS A 29 -1.91 22.89 22.61
N VAL A 30 -0.59 22.91 22.75
CA VAL A 30 0.33 22.29 21.78
C VAL A 30 1.48 21.58 22.50
N ARG A 31 1.99 20.48 21.94
CA ARG A 31 3.16 19.77 22.46
C ARG A 31 4.42 20.64 22.40
N GLU A 32 5.30 20.53 23.39
CA GLU A 32 6.54 21.31 23.46
C GLU A 32 7.46 21.12 22.23
N GLU A 33 7.47 19.94 21.62
CA GLU A 33 8.26 19.64 20.41
C GLU A 33 7.83 20.44 19.15
N LEU A 34 6.64 21.03 19.18
CA LEU A 34 6.09 21.84 18.09
C LEU A 34 6.38 23.34 18.27
N ILE A 35 7.02 23.75 19.37
CA ILE A 35 7.43 25.14 19.62
C ILE A 35 8.30 25.65 18.46
N GLY A 36 8.00 26.87 17.97
CA GLY A 36 8.68 27.49 16.83
C GLY A 36 8.21 27.03 15.44
N ARG A 37 7.32 26.04 15.33
CA ARG A 37 6.71 25.64 14.04
C ARG A 37 5.48 26.49 13.71
N LYS A 38 5.17 26.60 12.40
CA LYS A 38 3.95 27.24 11.90
C LYS A 38 2.79 26.24 11.92
N CYS A 39 1.67 26.61 12.53
CA CYS A 39 0.42 25.84 12.50
C CYS A 39 -0.76 26.74 12.13
N GLY A 40 -1.87 26.15 11.69
CA GLY A 40 -3.12 26.89 11.43
C GLY A 40 -4.00 26.90 12.67
N CYS A 41 -4.52 28.07 13.07
CA CYS A 41 -5.49 28.15 14.15
C CYS A 41 -6.78 27.39 13.76
N PRO A 42 -7.24 26.42 14.55
CA PRO A 42 -8.43 25.64 14.19
C PRO A 42 -9.74 26.43 14.36
N TYR A 43 -9.71 27.58 15.03
CA TYR A 43 -10.88 28.46 15.19
C TYR A 43 -11.02 29.50 14.05
N CYS A 44 -9.96 30.23 13.72
CA CYS A 44 -10.01 31.32 12.73
C CYS A 44 -9.29 31.01 11.41
N ARG A 45 -8.62 29.85 11.30
CA ARG A 45 -7.83 29.39 10.14
C ARG A 45 -6.61 30.25 9.79
N ALA A 46 -6.28 31.26 10.59
CA ALA A 46 -5.05 32.04 10.40
C ALA A 46 -3.80 31.20 10.68
N THR A 47 -2.74 31.39 9.89
CA THR A 47 -1.43 30.77 10.15
C THR A 47 -0.74 31.49 11.29
N ILE A 48 -0.36 30.74 12.32
CA ILE A 48 0.27 31.23 13.55
C ILE A 48 1.60 30.50 13.79
N THR A 49 2.59 31.21 14.30
CA THR A 49 3.86 30.62 14.75
C THR A 49 3.78 30.40 16.24
N ILE A 50 4.08 29.19 16.70
CA ILE A 50 4.01 28.85 18.13
C ILE A 50 5.15 29.59 18.86
N PRO A 51 4.84 30.49 19.81
CA PRO A 51 5.85 31.28 20.50
C PRO A 51 6.74 30.39 21.37
N GLN A 52 8.04 30.71 21.43
CA GLN A 52 8.95 30.10 22.40
C GLN A 52 8.68 30.71 23.78
N PRO A 53 8.56 29.90 24.84
CA PRO A 53 8.56 30.44 26.20
C PRO A 53 9.93 31.08 26.45
N GLU A 54 9.96 32.40 26.62
CA GLU A 54 11.14 33.11 27.12
C GLU A 54 11.37 32.64 28.57
N LEU A 55 12.52 32.02 28.85
CA LEU A 55 12.89 31.70 30.23
C LEU A 55 13.07 33.02 30.99
N GLU A 56 12.13 33.33 31.89
CA GLU A 56 12.33 34.42 32.84
C GLU A 56 13.55 34.09 33.73
N PRO A 57 14.55 34.99 33.84
CA PRO A 57 15.64 34.81 34.78
C PRO A 57 15.11 34.82 36.23
N PRO A 58 15.71 34.04 37.14
CA PRO A 58 15.16 33.80 38.47
C PRO A 58 15.04 35.11 39.28
N PRO A 59 13.96 35.31 40.04
CA PRO A 59 13.78 36.51 40.83
C PRO A 59 14.81 36.60 41.97
N ALA A 60 15.42 37.78 42.09
CA ALA A 60 16.31 38.14 43.18
C ALA A 60 15.59 38.06 44.55
N PRO A 61 16.31 37.75 45.64
CA PRO A 61 15.71 37.51 46.96
C PRO A 61 15.07 38.79 47.53
N PRO A 62 13.99 38.67 48.32
CA PRO A 62 13.22 39.81 48.78
C PRO A 62 13.97 40.61 49.85
N PRO A 63 13.93 41.96 49.82
CA PRO A 63 14.37 42.78 50.93
C PRO A 63 13.34 42.75 52.07
N GLN A 64 13.88 42.72 53.28
CA GLN A 64 13.18 42.64 54.55
C GLN A 64 12.37 43.92 54.87
N GLN A 65 11.17 43.66 55.39
CA GLN A 65 10.27 44.48 56.23
C GLN A 65 10.58 45.97 56.47
N GLN A 66 9.53 46.79 56.35
CA GLN A 66 9.17 47.70 57.45
C GLN A 66 7.67 48.01 57.48
N SER A 67 7.15 47.88 58.69
CA SER A 67 5.82 48.20 59.18
C SER A 67 5.48 49.69 59.09
N GLY A 68 4.22 50.01 58.75
CA GLY A 68 3.65 51.36 58.83
C GLY A 68 2.13 51.35 58.74
N GLU A 69 1.52 52.01 59.71
CA GLU A 69 0.11 52.02 60.16
C GLU A 69 -1.01 52.55 59.22
N PHE A 70 -2.23 52.06 59.53
CA PHE A 70 -3.59 52.64 59.47
C PHE A 70 -4.05 53.49 58.26
N ALA A 71 -5.15 53.08 57.60
CA ALA A 71 -6.52 53.57 57.88
C ALA A 71 -7.53 53.34 56.74
N ALA A 72 -8.79 53.22 57.17
CA ALA A 72 -10.05 53.56 56.47
C ALA A 72 -10.73 52.52 55.54
N LEU A 73 -11.78 51.92 56.12
CA LEU A 73 -12.94 51.37 55.44
C LEU A 73 -13.63 52.39 54.52
N GLY A 74 -14.06 51.95 53.34
CA GLY A 74 -14.94 52.71 52.45
C GLY A 74 -15.69 51.79 51.48
N ALA A 75 -16.99 51.65 51.72
CA ALA A 75 -17.92 50.80 50.99
C ALA A 75 -18.06 51.15 49.49
N ILE A 76 -18.19 50.14 48.63
CA ILE A 76 -18.82 50.31 47.31
C ILE A 76 -19.91 49.26 47.11
N LYS A 77 -21.06 49.79 46.69
CA LYS A 77 -22.39 49.21 46.66
C LYS A 77 -22.57 48.24 45.50
N SER A 78 -23.34 47.20 45.80
CA SER A 78 -24.10 46.36 44.86
C SER A 78 -24.94 47.23 43.91
N THR A 79 -24.77 47.01 42.61
CA THR A 79 -25.78 47.36 41.60
C THR A 79 -26.10 46.14 40.76
N ALA A 80 -27.29 45.61 41.00
CA ALA A 80 -27.94 44.60 40.18
C ALA A 80 -28.18 45.14 38.76
N VAL A 81 -27.70 44.41 37.75
CA VAL A 81 -28.07 44.63 36.35
C VAL A 81 -29.10 43.58 35.92
N ARG A 82 -30.22 44.12 35.48
CA ARG A 82 -31.49 43.53 35.05
C ARG A 82 -31.31 42.67 33.80
N ARG A 83 -31.71 41.39 33.85
CA ARG A 83 -31.82 40.53 32.66
C ARG A 83 -32.97 41.00 31.77
N LYS A 84 -32.68 41.20 30.48
CA LYS A 84 -33.64 41.33 29.39
C LYS A 84 -34.00 39.93 28.87
N PRO A 85 -35.28 39.61 28.59
CA PRO A 85 -35.65 38.30 28.07
C PRO A 85 -35.39 38.28 26.55
N GLU A 86 -34.53 37.36 26.09
CA GLU A 86 -34.34 37.11 24.67
C GLU A 86 -35.08 35.83 24.25
N ALA A 87 -35.65 35.91 23.06
CA ALA A 87 -36.68 35.06 22.51
C ALA A 87 -36.21 33.62 22.23
N ALA A 88 -37.21 32.73 22.19
CA ALA A 88 -37.11 31.32 21.92
C ALA A 88 -36.29 31.00 20.66
N ALA A 89 -35.27 30.15 20.83
CA ALA A 89 -34.61 29.45 19.73
C ALA A 89 -35.46 28.22 19.31
N PRO A 90 -35.51 27.87 18.02
CA PRO A 90 -36.37 26.81 17.52
C PRO A 90 -35.84 25.41 17.87
N ALA A 91 -36.79 24.48 17.87
CA ALA A 91 -36.70 23.08 18.24
C ALA A 91 -35.44 22.34 17.74
N ALA A 92 -34.77 21.66 18.67
CA ALA A 92 -33.79 20.63 18.37
C ALA A 92 -34.49 19.44 17.71
N THR A 93 -34.07 19.09 16.50
CA THR A 93 -34.39 17.82 15.86
C THR A 93 -33.76 16.66 16.61
N PRO A 94 -34.40 15.48 16.66
CA PRO A 94 -33.93 14.36 17.45
C PRO A 94 -32.67 13.75 16.82
N HIS A 95 -31.59 13.65 17.59
CA HIS A 95 -30.39 12.91 17.22
C HIS A 95 -30.71 11.40 17.17
N GLY A 96 -31.06 10.92 15.99
CA GLY A 96 -31.12 9.50 15.66
C GLY A 96 -29.79 9.03 15.06
N GLY A 97 -29.29 7.91 15.57
CA GLY A 97 -28.24 7.12 14.93
C GLY A 97 -26.87 7.25 15.57
N ALA A 98 -26.42 6.16 16.20
CA ALA A 98 -25.05 5.91 16.58
C ALA A 98 -24.11 6.08 15.36
N GLY A 99 -23.58 7.29 15.18
CA GLY A 99 -22.53 7.55 14.22
C GLY A 99 -21.23 6.99 14.79
N LEU A 100 -20.76 5.86 14.27
CA LEU A 100 -19.33 5.60 14.28
C LEU A 100 -18.68 6.85 13.65
N ALA A 101 -17.75 7.47 14.36
CA ALA A 101 -17.02 8.59 13.79
C ALA A 101 -16.36 8.08 12.51
N ASN A 102 -16.78 8.60 11.35
CA ASN A 102 -16.13 8.38 10.07
C ASN A 102 -14.73 9.01 10.15
N GLY A 103 -13.78 8.33 10.81
CA GLY A 103 -12.47 8.85 11.20
C GLY A 103 -11.66 9.36 10.01
N THR A 104 -10.72 8.53 9.53
CA THR A 104 -9.96 8.80 8.30
C THR A 104 -10.50 8.05 7.09
N ASP A 105 -11.58 7.27 7.24
CA ASP A 105 -12.20 6.47 6.17
C ASP A 105 -12.64 7.30 4.97
N VAL A 106 -12.29 6.88 3.78
CA VAL A 106 -12.68 7.56 2.55
C VAL A 106 -13.77 6.76 1.84
N GLY A 107 -14.86 7.43 1.46
CA GLY A 107 -15.96 6.77 0.76
C GLY A 107 -15.50 6.21 -0.58
N MET A 108 -15.67 4.91 -0.78
CA MET A 108 -15.18 4.17 -1.95
C MET A 108 -15.61 4.78 -3.29
N VAL A 109 -16.88 5.19 -3.42
CA VAL A 109 -17.38 5.81 -4.65
C VAL A 109 -16.75 7.18 -4.89
N SER A 110 -16.60 7.99 -3.82
CA SER A 110 -16.00 9.33 -3.93
C SER A 110 -14.52 9.29 -4.30
N SER A 111 -13.77 8.34 -3.74
CA SER A 111 -12.36 8.14 -4.12
C SER A 111 -12.22 7.53 -5.50
N GLY A 112 -13.13 6.64 -5.91
CA GLY A 112 -13.15 6.04 -7.24
C GLY A 112 -13.42 7.07 -8.34
N LEU A 113 -14.39 7.97 -8.16
CA LEU A 113 -14.67 9.05 -9.10
C LEU A 113 -13.51 10.04 -9.20
N LEU A 114 -12.93 10.42 -8.06
CA LEU A 114 -11.73 11.28 -8.06
C LEU A 114 -10.53 10.56 -8.70
N GLY A 115 -10.38 9.26 -8.46
CA GLY A 115 -9.36 8.42 -9.07
C GLY A 115 -9.48 8.34 -10.58
N LEU A 116 -10.70 8.15 -11.08
CA LEU A 116 -10.99 8.18 -12.52
C LEU A 116 -10.67 9.55 -13.13
N ALA A 117 -11.04 10.63 -12.44
CA ALA A 117 -10.71 11.98 -12.89
C ALA A 117 -9.19 12.23 -12.92
N LEU A 118 -8.45 11.77 -11.91
CA LEU A 118 -6.98 11.85 -11.89
C LEU A 118 -6.33 11.00 -12.99
N ALA A 119 -6.86 9.80 -13.25
CA ALA A 119 -6.41 8.95 -14.33
C ALA A 119 -6.64 9.60 -15.70
N ALA A 120 -7.83 10.15 -15.93
CA ALA A 120 -8.15 10.88 -17.16
C ALA A 120 -7.26 12.13 -17.32
N ALA A 121 -7.02 12.88 -16.24
CA ALA A 121 -6.12 14.02 -16.25
C ALA A 121 -4.68 13.62 -16.59
N PHE A 122 -4.19 12.51 -16.02
CA PHE A 122 -2.86 11.98 -16.33
C PHE A 122 -2.75 11.61 -17.82
N LEU A 123 -3.72 10.87 -18.36
CA LEU A 123 -3.75 10.51 -19.78
C LEU A 123 -3.85 11.73 -20.68
N ALA A 124 -4.61 12.76 -20.29
CA ALA A 124 -4.71 14.01 -21.04
C ALA A 124 -3.38 14.79 -21.05
N VAL A 125 -2.58 14.72 -19.98
CA VAL A 125 -1.23 15.31 -19.93
C VAL A 125 -0.25 14.53 -20.80
N VAL A 126 -0.39 13.21 -20.88
CA VAL A 126 0.47 12.35 -21.72
C VAL A 126 0.06 12.39 -23.21
N ALA A 127 -1.21 12.64 -23.54
CA ALA A 127 -1.71 12.70 -24.92
C ALA A 127 -0.91 13.61 -25.88
N PRO A 128 -0.52 14.85 -25.53
CA PRO A 128 0.33 15.66 -26.41
C PRO A 128 1.72 15.05 -26.62
N MET A 129 2.24 14.29 -25.64
CA MET A 129 3.53 13.60 -25.80
C MET A 129 3.42 12.45 -26.82
N TRP A 130 2.27 11.76 -26.86
CA TRP A 130 1.96 10.78 -27.90
C TRP A 130 1.85 11.44 -29.27
N ALA A 131 1.16 12.58 -29.38
CA ALA A 131 1.07 13.32 -30.65
C ALA A 131 2.44 13.80 -31.19
N MET A 132 3.45 13.92 -30.31
CA MET A 132 4.82 14.29 -30.66
C MET A 132 5.75 13.08 -30.88
N ASN A 133 5.24 11.83 -30.90
CA ASN A 133 6.02 10.59 -30.99
C ASN A 133 7.16 10.52 -29.96
N LEU A 134 6.89 11.00 -28.74
CA LEU A 134 7.79 10.80 -27.61
C LEU A 134 7.56 9.41 -27.03
N TYR A 135 8.65 8.70 -26.71
CA TYR A 135 8.64 7.36 -26.13
C TYR A 135 7.66 7.18 -24.94
N MET A 136 7.51 8.21 -24.09
CA MET A 136 6.54 8.20 -22.98
C MET A 136 5.08 8.13 -23.44
N GLY A 137 4.72 8.68 -24.59
CA GLY A 137 3.36 8.60 -25.14
C GLY A 137 3.03 7.21 -25.64
N ASP A 138 3.93 6.62 -26.43
CA ASP A 138 3.77 5.27 -27.00
C ASP A 138 3.63 4.21 -25.89
N LEU A 139 4.34 4.44 -24.79
CA LEU A 139 4.31 3.62 -23.59
C LEU A 139 2.89 3.39 -23.02
N PHE A 140 2.02 4.41 -23.08
CA PHE A 140 0.68 4.35 -22.51
C PHE A 140 -0.41 4.07 -23.55
N PHE A 141 -0.25 4.51 -24.80
CA PHE A 141 -1.31 4.43 -25.81
C PHE A 141 -1.17 3.23 -26.77
N GLU A 142 0.04 2.73 -27.04
CA GLU A 142 0.26 1.67 -28.04
C GLU A 142 0.37 0.27 -27.44
N ARG A 143 0.48 0.14 -26.12
CA ARG A 143 0.76 -1.14 -25.42
C ARG A 143 -0.48 -1.86 -24.89
N GLY A 144 -1.62 -1.65 -25.55
CA GLY A 144 -2.89 -2.29 -25.22
C GLY A 144 -3.60 -1.70 -24.00
N TRP A 145 -4.42 -2.50 -23.32
CA TRP A 145 -5.31 -2.02 -22.26
C TRP A 145 -4.64 -1.93 -20.87
N VAL A 146 -3.53 -2.66 -20.66
CA VAL A 146 -2.84 -2.78 -19.37
C VAL A 146 -2.37 -1.43 -18.82
N PRO A 147 -1.71 -0.54 -19.60
CA PRO A 147 -1.31 0.78 -19.10
C PRO A 147 -2.48 1.64 -18.62
N PHE A 148 -3.65 1.58 -19.27
CA PHE A 148 -4.84 2.30 -18.83
C PHE A 148 -5.33 1.82 -17.47
N ALA A 149 -5.32 0.51 -17.25
CA ALA A 149 -5.69 -0.09 -15.97
C ALA A 149 -4.68 0.25 -14.86
N LEU A 150 -3.37 0.25 -15.17
CA LEU A 150 -2.33 0.71 -14.24
C LEU A 150 -2.53 2.17 -13.83
N VAL A 151 -2.75 3.07 -14.80
CA VAL A 151 -3.01 4.49 -14.54
C VAL A 151 -4.28 4.70 -13.72
N PHE A 152 -5.33 3.91 -13.96
CA PHE A 152 -6.56 3.95 -13.18
C PHE A 152 -6.33 3.56 -11.72
N LEU A 153 -5.67 2.43 -11.46
CA LEU A 153 -5.36 1.96 -10.10
C LEU A 153 -4.42 2.92 -9.38
N PHE A 154 -3.42 3.46 -10.09
CA PHE A 154 -2.53 4.49 -9.58
C PHE A 154 -3.30 5.77 -9.21
N GLY A 155 -4.13 6.29 -10.12
CA GLY A 155 -4.97 7.47 -9.90
C GLY A 155 -5.92 7.31 -8.72
N TRP A 156 -6.55 6.13 -8.57
CA TRP A 156 -7.41 5.84 -7.42
C TRP A 156 -6.62 5.76 -6.12
N SER A 157 -5.44 5.12 -6.13
CA SER A 157 -4.56 5.07 -4.95
C SER A 157 -4.14 6.48 -4.51
N VAL A 158 -3.75 7.34 -5.45
CA VAL A 158 -3.41 8.74 -5.19
C VAL A 158 -4.62 9.51 -4.65
N ALA A 159 -5.82 9.31 -5.22
CA ALA A 159 -7.04 9.94 -4.73
C ALA A 159 -7.32 9.59 -3.26
N ILE A 160 -7.20 8.30 -2.89
CA ILE A 160 -7.36 7.84 -1.50
C ILE A 160 -6.35 8.54 -0.59
N LEU A 161 -5.07 8.56 -0.97
CA LEU A 161 -3.99 9.18 -0.19
C LEU A 161 -4.19 10.69 0.00
N LEU A 162 -4.63 11.41 -1.05
CA LEU A 162 -4.91 12.84 -0.96
C LEU A 162 -6.08 13.13 -0.02
N LEU A 163 -7.16 12.35 -0.12
CA LEU A 163 -8.33 12.51 0.74
C LEU A 163 -8.00 12.17 2.21
N LYS A 164 -7.22 11.10 2.44
CA LYS A 164 -6.70 10.75 3.78
C LYS A 164 -5.78 11.83 4.33
N SER A 165 -4.83 12.35 3.55
CA SER A 165 -3.94 13.44 3.95
C SER A 165 -4.71 14.67 4.44
N ARG A 166 -5.78 15.06 3.73
CA ARG A 166 -6.65 16.18 4.13
C ARG A 166 -7.43 15.87 5.40
N LYS A 167 -7.90 14.63 5.58
CA LYS A 167 -8.59 14.19 6.81
C LYS A 167 -7.63 14.18 7.99
N LEU A 168 -6.46 13.56 7.87
CA LEU A 168 -5.42 13.52 8.88
C LEU A 168 -4.99 14.92 9.30
N SER A 169 -4.82 15.84 8.34
CA SER A 169 -4.49 17.24 8.64
C SER A 169 -5.57 17.92 9.50
N ARG A 170 -6.86 17.65 9.23
CA ARG A 170 -7.96 18.15 10.08
C ARG A 170 -7.97 17.52 11.46
N GLN A 171 -7.69 16.22 11.55
CA GLN A 171 -7.59 15.51 12.83
C GLN A 171 -6.44 16.05 13.68
N ARG A 172 -5.26 16.27 13.09
CA ARG A 172 -4.12 16.93 13.75
C ARG A 172 -4.46 18.33 14.24
N ALA A 173 -5.19 19.11 13.43
CA ALA A 173 -5.63 20.45 13.85
C ALA A 173 -6.54 20.39 15.09
N SER A 174 -7.30 19.31 15.28
CA SER A 174 -8.14 19.13 16.46
C SER A 174 -7.36 18.85 17.75
N MET A 175 -6.13 18.35 17.64
CA MET A 175 -5.24 18.14 18.79
C MET A 175 -4.80 19.46 19.44
N LEU A 176 -4.96 20.59 18.75
CA LEU A 176 -4.62 21.91 19.30
C LEU A 176 -5.70 22.46 20.25
N PHE A 177 -6.88 21.85 20.29
CA PHE A 177 -7.95 22.31 21.17
C PHE A 177 -7.67 21.87 22.61
N ASP A 178 -7.79 22.80 23.55
CA ASP A 178 -7.86 22.45 24.97
C ASP A 178 -9.29 22.01 25.31
N LEU A 179 -9.53 20.70 25.26
CA LEU A 179 -10.85 20.10 25.52
C LEU A 179 -11.19 20.10 27.01
N LEU A 180 -10.18 19.95 27.87
CA LEU A 180 -10.31 19.87 29.32
C LEU A 180 -9.49 20.99 29.97
N PRO A 181 -9.90 22.26 29.82
CA PRO A 181 -9.22 23.39 30.43
C PRO A 181 -9.17 23.28 31.97
N ASN A 182 -8.05 23.68 32.57
CA ASN A 182 -7.87 23.66 34.04
C ASN A 182 -8.63 24.82 34.69
N GLU A 183 -8.97 25.84 33.90
CA GLU A 183 -9.71 27.03 34.31
C GLU A 183 -11.17 26.72 34.64
N LEU A 184 -11.72 25.60 34.14
CA LEU A 184 -13.08 25.14 34.46
C LEU A 184 -13.14 24.41 35.81
N ALA A 185 -12.22 23.46 36.02
CA ALA A 185 -12.01 22.73 37.26
C ALA A 185 -10.67 21.99 37.20
N GLU A 186 -9.94 21.92 38.32
CA GLU A 186 -8.69 21.15 38.40
C GLU A 186 -8.97 19.64 38.37
N GLU A 187 -9.96 19.19 39.14
CA GLU A 187 -10.48 17.83 39.17
C GLU A 187 -11.84 17.73 38.45
N ILE A 188 -12.05 16.65 37.70
CA ILE A 188 -13.27 16.35 36.96
C ILE A 188 -14.19 15.54 37.89
N ALA A 189 -14.90 16.27 38.74
CA ALA A 189 -15.95 15.72 39.59
C ALA A 189 -17.33 15.71 38.86
N PRO A 190 -18.30 14.89 39.30
CA PRO A 190 -19.61 14.77 38.64
C PRO A 190 -20.41 16.07 38.49
N ASP A 191 -20.17 17.05 39.37
CA ASP A 191 -20.79 18.38 39.37
C ASP A 191 -20.15 19.35 38.36
N ALA A 192 -18.87 19.18 38.04
CA ALA A 192 -18.16 19.96 37.03
C ALA A 192 -18.35 19.42 35.60
N LEU A 193 -18.83 18.17 35.47
CA LEU A 193 -18.92 17.44 34.21
C LEU A 193 -19.77 18.13 33.13
N ASP A 194 -20.91 18.71 33.52
CA ASP A 194 -21.80 19.40 32.59
C ASP A 194 -21.14 20.64 31.96
N LYS A 195 -20.20 21.30 32.68
CA LYS A 195 -19.45 22.44 32.15
C LYS A 195 -18.47 21.99 31.07
N PHE A 196 -17.78 20.87 31.27
CA PHE A 196 -16.87 20.30 30.27
C PHE A 196 -17.63 19.83 29.02
N LEU A 197 -18.77 19.15 29.19
CA LEU A 197 -19.61 18.72 28.07
C LEU A 197 -20.15 19.92 27.27
N ALA A 198 -20.57 21.00 27.95
CA ALA A 198 -21.02 22.22 27.29
C ALA A 198 -19.88 22.91 26.51
N HIS A 199 -18.67 22.98 27.10
CA HIS A 199 -17.48 23.52 26.45
C HIS A 199 -17.12 22.75 25.18
N ILE A 200 -17.08 21.42 25.25
CA ILE A 200 -16.74 20.57 24.10
C ILE A 200 -17.82 20.67 23.00
N ARG A 201 -19.11 20.73 23.37
CA ARG A 201 -20.21 20.91 22.39
C ARG A 201 -20.22 22.29 21.73
N ALA A 202 -19.61 23.30 22.35
CA ALA A 202 -19.45 24.64 21.77
C ALA A 202 -18.33 24.70 20.71
N LEU A 203 -17.52 23.65 20.54
CA LEU A 203 -16.49 23.58 19.51
C LEU A 203 -17.10 23.51 18.10
N PRO A 204 -16.38 24.00 17.06
CA PRO A 204 -16.84 23.92 15.68
C PRO A 204 -17.19 22.48 15.27
N VAL A 205 -18.25 22.30 14.47
CA VAL A 205 -18.74 20.98 14.01
C VAL A 205 -17.63 20.10 13.39
N ALA A 206 -16.66 20.73 12.70
CA ALA A 206 -15.52 20.01 12.13
C ALA A 206 -14.60 19.34 13.18
N ALA A 207 -14.54 19.88 14.39
CA ALA A 207 -13.77 19.33 15.51
C ALA A 207 -14.51 18.20 16.22
N GLN A 208 -15.84 18.22 16.22
CA GLN A 208 -16.68 17.22 16.90
C GLN A 208 -16.55 15.81 16.28
N ASN A 209 -16.13 15.73 15.01
CA ASN A 209 -15.87 14.47 14.31
C ASN A 209 -14.41 13.97 14.45
N SER A 210 -13.64 14.49 15.43
CA SER A 210 -12.28 14.02 15.65
C SER A 210 -12.21 12.79 16.55
N PHE A 211 -11.14 11.99 16.42
CA PHE A 211 -10.89 10.87 17.32
C PHE A 211 -10.77 11.35 18.77
N LEU A 212 -10.03 12.43 18.99
CA LEU A 212 -9.83 13.04 20.30
C LEU A 212 -11.15 13.44 20.96
N VAL A 213 -11.97 14.24 20.27
CA VAL A 213 -13.20 14.78 20.84
C VAL A 213 -14.20 13.67 21.12
N ASN A 214 -14.36 12.71 20.20
CA ASN A 214 -15.26 11.58 20.43
C ASN A 214 -14.81 10.69 21.59
N ARG A 215 -13.51 10.40 21.71
CA ARG A 215 -12.98 9.57 22.80
C ARG A 215 -13.16 10.25 24.16
N VAL A 216 -12.85 11.54 24.25
CA VAL A 216 -13.06 12.33 25.47
C VAL A 216 -14.56 12.44 25.81
N LEU A 217 -15.42 12.77 24.84
CA LEU A 217 -16.86 12.85 25.08
C LEU A 217 -17.45 11.53 25.56
N ARG A 218 -17.10 10.40 24.92
CA ARG A 218 -17.55 9.06 25.35
C ARG A 218 -17.08 8.73 26.75
N GLY A 219 -15.81 9.03 27.08
CA GLY A 219 -15.27 8.85 28.43
C GLY A 219 -16.02 9.66 29.49
N LEU A 220 -16.27 10.96 29.22
CA LEU A 220 -17.03 11.84 30.11
C LEU A 220 -18.50 11.41 30.26
N ASP A 221 -19.18 11.06 29.16
CA ASP A 221 -20.56 10.57 29.22
C ASP A 221 -20.66 9.24 29.99
N HIS A 222 -19.67 8.36 29.86
CA HIS A 222 -19.60 7.12 30.64
C HIS A 222 -19.36 7.39 32.12
N PHE A 223 -18.43 8.30 32.43
CA PHE A 223 -18.17 8.74 33.80
C PHE A 223 -19.42 9.34 34.46
N ARG A 224 -20.22 10.10 33.72
CA ARG A 224 -21.49 10.68 34.22
C ARG A 224 -22.43 9.63 34.81
N VAL A 225 -22.51 8.47 34.16
CA VAL A 225 -23.43 7.39 34.52
C VAL A 225 -22.82 6.49 35.58
N ARG A 226 -21.55 6.12 35.41
CA ARG A 226 -20.91 5.06 36.20
C ARG A 226 -20.13 5.58 37.42
N LYS A 227 -19.62 6.81 37.36
CA LYS A 227 -18.85 7.47 38.42
C LYS A 227 -17.65 6.66 38.91
N SER A 228 -17.05 5.88 38.01
CA SER A 228 -15.92 5.00 38.28
C SER A 228 -14.83 5.22 37.23
N THR A 229 -13.67 5.69 37.68
CA THR A 229 -12.47 5.94 36.89
C THR A 229 -11.90 4.65 36.27
N PRO A 230 -11.82 3.51 37.00
CA PRO A 230 -11.41 2.24 36.39
C PRO A 230 -12.30 1.81 35.20
N GLU A 231 -13.62 2.00 35.30
CA GLU A 231 -14.53 1.66 34.19
C GLU A 231 -14.34 2.59 32.99
N VAL A 232 -14.11 3.89 33.22
CA VAL A 232 -13.81 4.85 32.15
C VAL A 232 -12.48 4.54 31.48
N ALA A 233 -11.45 4.17 32.25
CA ALA A 233 -10.16 3.75 31.71
C ALA A 233 -10.30 2.52 30.79
N ALA A 234 -11.07 1.52 31.23
CA ALA A 234 -11.36 0.33 30.41
C ALA A 234 -12.13 0.67 29.12
N LEU A 235 -13.11 1.58 29.20
CA LEU A 235 -13.85 2.05 28.02
C LEU A 235 -12.94 2.78 27.03
N VAL A 236 -12.13 3.73 27.52
CA VAL A 236 -11.22 4.54 26.68
C VAL A 236 -10.17 3.65 26.01
N ALA A 237 -9.63 2.64 26.72
CA ALA A 237 -8.72 1.66 26.15
C ALA A 237 -9.40 0.84 25.03
N SER A 238 -10.59 0.30 25.28
CA SER A 238 -11.36 -0.42 24.26
C SER A 238 -11.69 0.46 23.05
N GLN A 239 -11.97 1.75 23.25
CA GLN A 239 -12.20 2.69 22.16
C GLN A 239 -10.91 2.93 21.34
N SER A 240 -9.75 2.93 21.98
CA SER A 240 -8.48 3.04 21.24
C SER A 240 -8.27 1.86 20.29
N ASP A 241 -8.52 0.63 20.76
CA ASP A 241 -8.43 -0.57 19.93
C ASP A 241 -9.41 -0.52 18.74
N ILE A 242 -10.63 -0.02 18.97
CA ILE A 242 -11.63 0.16 17.90
C ILE A 242 -11.13 1.16 16.85
N ASP A 243 -10.57 2.29 17.30
CA ASP A 243 -10.08 3.33 16.40
C ASP A 243 -8.84 2.86 15.61
N ALA A 244 -7.95 2.09 16.24
CA ALA A 244 -6.80 1.46 15.58
C ALA A 244 -7.23 0.45 14.50
N ASN A 245 -8.19 -0.42 14.82
CA ASN A 245 -8.76 -1.37 13.85
C ASN A 245 -9.48 -0.66 12.70
N ALA A 246 -10.15 0.46 12.96
CA ALA A 246 -10.78 1.27 11.91
C ALA A 246 -9.73 1.89 10.97
N VAL A 247 -8.64 2.43 11.52
CA VAL A 247 -7.51 2.93 10.70
C VAL A 247 -6.95 1.80 9.85
N GLU A 248 -6.63 0.64 10.41
CA GLU A 248 -6.06 -0.50 9.67
C GLU A 248 -7.01 -0.99 8.54
N SER A 249 -8.30 -1.14 8.83
CA SER A 249 -9.33 -1.52 7.85
C SER A 249 -9.43 -0.52 6.68
N SER A 250 -9.25 0.78 6.96
CA SER A 250 -9.31 1.82 5.93
C SER A 250 -8.22 1.72 4.86
N TYR A 251 -7.14 0.95 5.11
CA TYR A 251 -6.05 0.71 4.15
C TYR A 251 -6.23 -0.57 3.34
N THR A 252 -7.21 -1.43 3.63
CA THR A 252 -7.38 -2.72 2.93
C THR A 252 -7.45 -2.56 1.41
N LEU A 253 -8.25 -1.61 0.91
CA LEU A 253 -8.37 -1.37 -0.54
C LEU A 253 -7.04 -0.90 -1.17
N LEU A 254 -6.31 -0.04 -0.46
CA LEU A 254 -5.03 0.47 -0.92
C LEU A 254 -3.97 -0.64 -0.98
N LYS A 255 -3.96 -1.55 0.01
CA LYS A 255 -3.10 -2.74 0.02
C LYS A 255 -3.40 -3.67 -1.15
N VAL A 256 -4.68 -3.85 -1.48
CA VAL A 256 -5.10 -4.60 -2.68
C VAL A 256 -4.56 -3.96 -3.95
N PHE A 257 -4.59 -2.63 -4.09
CA PHE A 257 -4.04 -1.95 -5.26
C PHE A 257 -2.51 -2.07 -5.36
N ILE A 258 -1.80 -1.92 -4.24
CA ILE A 258 -0.33 -2.09 -4.19
C ILE A 258 0.08 -3.50 -4.66
N TRP A 259 -0.71 -4.51 -4.31
CA TRP A 259 -0.52 -5.89 -4.77
C TRP A 259 -0.93 -6.12 -6.23
N ALA A 260 -2.05 -5.52 -6.66
CA ALA A 260 -2.58 -5.70 -8.01
C ALA A 260 -1.73 -5.05 -9.11
N ILE A 261 -1.12 -3.88 -8.84
CA ILE A 261 -0.36 -3.13 -9.85
C ILE A 261 0.82 -3.96 -10.42
N PRO A 262 1.72 -4.57 -9.61
CA PRO A 262 2.80 -5.41 -10.14
C PRO A 262 2.31 -6.64 -10.91
N ILE A 263 1.24 -7.30 -10.42
CA ILE A 263 0.66 -8.47 -11.08
C ILE A 263 0.11 -8.09 -12.46
N LEU A 264 -0.56 -6.94 -12.55
CA LEU A 264 -1.07 -6.42 -13.80
C LEU A 264 0.05 -6.06 -14.78
N GLY A 265 1.16 -5.52 -14.27
CA GLY A 265 2.40 -5.33 -15.04
C GLY A 265 2.94 -6.64 -15.62
N PHE A 266 3.06 -7.66 -14.77
CA PHE A 266 3.49 -9.01 -15.19
C PHE A 266 2.56 -9.60 -16.25
N ILE A 267 1.24 -9.47 -16.08
CA ILE A 267 0.25 -9.88 -17.09
C ILE A 267 0.49 -9.15 -18.41
N GLY A 268 0.77 -7.84 -18.37
CA GLY A 268 1.13 -7.06 -19.56
C GLY A 268 2.38 -7.59 -20.27
N THR A 269 3.40 -8.00 -19.50
CA THR A 269 4.59 -8.63 -20.07
C THR A 269 4.31 -9.99 -20.69
N VAL A 270 3.51 -10.84 -20.03
CA VAL A 270 3.11 -12.14 -20.60
C VAL A 270 2.39 -11.94 -21.92
N ILE A 271 1.43 -11.01 -21.99
CA ILE A 271 0.71 -10.68 -23.23
C ILE A 271 1.68 -10.18 -24.31
N GLY A 272 2.60 -9.28 -23.98
CA GLY A 272 3.57 -8.72 -24.93
C GLY A 272 4.54 -9.78 -25.48
N ILE A 273 5.04 -10.68 -24.62
CA ILE A 273 5.90 -11.79 -25.03
C ILE A 273 5.12 -12.79 -25.90
N SER A 274 3.90 -13.15 -25.51
CA SER A 274 3.06 -14.05 -26.30
C SER A 274 2.74 -13.48 -27.69
N ALA A 275 2.46 -12.17 -27.79
CA ALA A 275 2.24 -11.50 -29.07
C ALA A 275 3.52 -11.47 -29.94
N ALA A 276 4.68 -11.18 -29.33
CA ALA A 276 5.96 -11.17 -30.03
C ALA A 276 6.31 -12.56 -30.60
N VAL A 277 6.17 -13.61 -29.80
CA VAL A 277 6.45 -15.00 -30.21
C VAL A 277 5.44 -15.50 -31.25
N GLY A 278 4.15 -15.20 -31.08
CA GLY A 278 3.11 -15.58 -32.05
C GLY A 278 3.27 -14.90 -33.41
N GLY A 279 3.75 -13.66 -33.43
CA GLY A 279 4.08 -12.95 -34.67
C GLY A 279 5.24 -13.60 -35.43
N PHE A 280 6.24 -14.11 -34.71
CA PHE A 280 7.39 -14.81 -35.31
C PHE A 280 7.00 -16.13 -35.97
N SER A 281 6.18 -16.96 -35.31
CA SER A 281 5.77 -18.26 -35.85
C SER A 281 4.98 -18.12 -37.15
N GLY A 282 4.09 -17.13 -37.25
CA GLY A 282 3.33 -16.86 -38.47
C GLY A 282 4.22 -16.37 -39.64
N SER A 283 5.27 -15.60 -39.33
CA SER A 283 6.23 -15.17 -40.35
C SER A 283 7.11 -16.30 -40.87
N LEU A 284 7.42 -17.31 -40.04
CA LEU A 284 8.18 -18.49 -40.47
C LEU A 284 7.42 -19.32 -41.51
N GLU A 285 6.09 -19.43 -41.38
CA GLU A 285 5.25 -20.14 -42.37
C GLU A 285 5.20 -19.41 -43.73
N GLN A 286 5.43 -18.09 -43.74
CA GLN A 286 5.45 -17.26 -44.95
C GLN A 286 6.86 -16.97 -45.48
N ALA A 287 7.91 -17.43 -44.80
CA ALA A 287 9.28 -17.08 -45.12
C ALA A 287 9.82 -17.88 -46.33
N GLN A 288 9.76 -17.27 -47.51
CA GLN A 288 10.56 -17.69 -48.68
C GLN A 288 11.86 -16.88 -48.84
N ASP A 289 12.03 -15.80 -48.07
CA ASP A 289 13.11 -14.83 -48.24
C ASP A 289 13.77 -14.44 -46.90
N ILE A 290 15.11 -14.32 -46.91
CA ILE A 290 15.94 -13.96 -45.74
C ILE A 290 15.61 -12.56 -45.19
N SER A 291 15.09 -11.66 -46.02
CA SER A 291 14.65 -10.32 -45.61
C SER A 291 13.44 -10.34 -44.68
N VAL A 292 12.51 -11.28 -44.88
CA VAL A 292 11.31 -11.47 -44.05
C VAL A 292 11.68 -11.98 -42.67
N LEU A 293 12.68 -12.86 -42.57
CA LEU A 293 13.22 -13.35 -41.30
C LEU A 293 13.87 -12.24 -40.49
N LYS A 294 14.66 -11.35 -41.12
CA LYS A 294 15.27 -10.21 -40.44
C LYS A 294 14.23 -9.24 -39.88
N GLU A 295 13.19 -8.94 -40.66
CA GLU A 295 12.10 -8.07 -40.21
C GLU A 295 11.33 -8.70 -39.04
N SER A 296 11.08 -10.01 -39.12
CA SER A 296 10.40 -10.76 -38.06
C SER A 296 11.21 -10.77 -36.76
N LEU A 297 12.53 -10.95 -36.82
CA LEU A 297 13.40 -10.88 -35.63
C LEU A 297 13.44 -9.48 -35.01
N ASN A 298 13.45 -8.43 -35.82
CA ASN A 298 13.32 -7.06 -35.34
C ASN A 298 11.95 -6.83 -34.66
N GLY A 299 10.87 -7.34 -35.24
CA GLY A 299 9.53 -7.30 -34.67
C GLY A 299 9.45 -8.01 -33.32
N VAL A 300 10.04 -9.20 -33.18
CA VAL A 300 10.10 -9.94 -31.90
C VAL A 300 10.87 -9.17 -30.85
N THR A 301 12.03 -8.61 -31.22
CA THR A 301 12.87 -7.86 -30.28
C THR A 301 12.17 -6.59 -29.80
N GLY A 302 11.45 -5.90 -30.70
CA GLY A 302 10.59 -4.77 -30.35
C GLY A 302 9.44 -5.17 -29.42
N GLY A 303 8.72 -6.24 -29.75
CA GLY A 303 7.63 -6.76 -28.91
C GLY A 303 8.10 -7.14 -27.50
N LEU A 304 9.26 -7.78 -27.38
CA LEU A 304 9.88 -8.12 -26.09
C LEU A 304 10.25 -6.86 -25.29
N ALA A 305 10.85 -5.85 -25.93
CA ALA A 305 11.13 -4.57 -25.28
C ALA A 305 9.83 -3.91 -24.77
N THR A 306 8.77 -3.93 -25.58
CA THR A 306 7.48 -3.34 -25.17
C THR A 306 6.85 -4.06 -23.96
N ALA A 307 7.03 -5.39 -23.90
CA ALA A 307 6.57 -6.21 -22.80
C ALA A 307 7.30 -5.83 -21.49
N PHE A 308 8.62 -5.63 -21.54
CA PHE A 308 9.40 -5.26 -20.36
C PHE A 308 9.06 -3.87 -19.82
N ASP A 309 8.91 -2.84 -20.66
CA ASP A 309 8.64 -1.52 -20.08
C ASP A 309 7.26 -1.44 -19.42
N THR A 310 6.28 -2.26 -19.84
CA THR A 310 4.97 -2.35 -19.18
C THR A 310 5.10 -2.80 -17.72
N THR A 311 5.99 -3.77 -17.46
CA THR A 311 6.32 -4.18 -16.08
C THR A 311 7.13 -3.11 -15.35
N LEU A 312 8.09 -2.46 -16.02
CA LEU A 312 8.89 -1.39 -15.42
C LEU A 312 7.99 -0.27 -14.89
N ILE A 313 7.02 0.19 -15.69
CA ILE A 313 6.05 1.22 -15.28
C ILE A 313 5.22 0.75 -14.09
N ALA A 314 4.72 -0.47 -14.12
CA ALA A 314 3.91 -1.02 -13.03
C ALA A 314 4.68 -1.02 -11.71
N LEU A 315 5.94 -1.45 -11.72
CA LEU A 315 6.81 -1.45 -10.55
C LEU A 315 7.08 -0.02 -10.05
N VAL A 316 7.38 0.91 -10.95
CA VAL A 316 7.58 2.32 -10.58
C VAL A 316 6.31 2.93 -9.99
N MET A 317 5.15 2.73 -10.60
CA MET A 317 3.86 3.21 -10.08
C MET A 317 3.52 2.59 -8.73
N SER A 318 3.75 1.29 -8.55
CA SER A 318 3.54 0.61 -7.28
C SER A 318 4.43 1.19 -6.18
N MET A 319 5.72 1.40 -6.48
CA MET A 319 6.66 2.03 -5.55
C MET A 319 6.22 3.45 -5.15
N LEU A 320 5.74 4.25 -6.12
CA LEU A 320 5.24 5.61 -5.88
C LEU A 320 3.96 5.65 -5.01
N VAL A 321 3.21 4.55 -4.94
CA VAL A 321 2.03 4.44 -4.06
C VAL A 321 2.40 3.86 -2.70
N MET A 322 3.20 2.79 -2.68
CA MET A 322 3.54 2.03 -1.47
C MET A 322 4.25 2.90 -0.43
N PHE A 323 5.23 3.71 -0.84
CA PHE A 323 5.99 4.52 0.12
C PHE A 323 5.12 5.61 0.81
N PRO A 324 4.37 6.46 0.07
CA PRO A 324 3.44 7.40 0.70
C PRO A 324 2.32 6.71 1.50
N ALA A 325 1.87 5.54 1.07
CA ALA A 325 0.87 4.75 1.80
C ALA A 325 1.34 4.38 3.20
N SER A 326 2.52 3.73 3.30
CA SER A 326 3.11 3.35 4.58
C SER A 326 3.41 4.56 5.46
N SER A 327 3.88 5.66 4.86
CA SER A 327 4.10 6.91 5.60
C SER A 327 2.79 7.50 6.14
N MET A 328 1.70 7.45 5.37
CA MET A 328 0.39 7.92 5.80
C MET A 328 -0.17 7.04 6.92
N GLN A 329 -0.04 5.71 6.80
CA GLN A 329 -0.51 4.77 7.82
C GLN A 329 0.18 5.05 9.15
N LYS A 330 1.51 5.12 9.16
CA LYS A 330 2.28 5.50 10.35
C LYS A 330 1.82 6.84 10.94
N ALA A 331 1.58 7.81 10.08
CA ALA A 331 1.15 9.15 10.49
C ALA A 331 -0.26 9.21 11.11
N GLU A 332 -1.16 8.27 10.76
CA GLU A 332 -2.46 8.07 11.39
C GLU A 332 -2.32 7.31 12.72
N GLU A 333 -1.48 6.28 12.80
CA GLU A 333 -1.15 5.54 14.04
C GLU A 333 -0.51 6.46 15.10
N ASP A 334 0.45 7.30 14.71
CA ASP A 334 1.09 8.29 15.59
C ASP A 334 0.04 9.26 16.18
N LEU A 335 -0.96 9.66 15.38
CA LEU A 335 -2.05 10.50 15.87
C LEU A 335 -2.89 9.77 16.92
N LEU A 336 -3.23 8.49 16.72
CA LEU A 336 -4.00 7.72 17.70
C LEU A 336 -3.23 7.59 19.03
N ASN A 337 -1.93 7.35 18.95
CA ASN A 337 -1.06 7.33 20.13
C ASN A 337 -1.09 8.68 20.87
N TRP A 338 -1.08 9.80 20.14
CA TRP A 338 -1.21 11.12 20.77
C TRP A 338 -2.58 11.34 21.43
N VAL A 339 -3.64 10.78 20.86
CA VAL A 339 -4.99 10.81 21.46
C VAL A 339 -5.03 10.00 22.75
N ASP A 340 -4.44 8.81 22.78
CA ASP A 340 -4.32 7.99 23.99
C ASP A 340 -3.55 8.70 25.09
N GLU A 341 -2.41 9.29 24.74
CA GLU A 341 -1.62 10.06 25.68
C GLU A 341 -2.39 11.26 26.22
N TYR A 342 -3.14 11.98 25.37
CA TYR A 342 -4.00 13.06 25.84
C TYR A 342 -5.06 12.57 26.84
N CYS A 343 -5.72 11.45 26.55
CA CYS A 343 -6.75 10.88 27.43
C CYS A 343 -6.14 10.43 28.77
N ASN A 344 -4.98 9.78 28.75
CA ASN A 344 -4.31 9.35 29.98
C ASN A 344 -3.89 10.55 30.83
N GLU A 345 -3.26 11.55 30.22
CA GLU A 345 -2.68 12.70 30.93
C GLU A 345 -3.72 13.73 31.38
N ASN A 346 -4.77 13.98 30.59
CA ASN A 346 -5.69 15.09 30.82
C ASN A 346 -7.09 14.66 31.24
N LEU A 347 -7.52 13.44 30.90
CA LEU A 347 -8.82 12.91 31.29
C LEU A 347 -8.66 12.00 32.52
N LEU A 348 -8.00 10.84 32.36
CA LEU A 348 -7.97 9.80 33.40
C LEU A 348 -7.30 10.25 34.70
N LYS A 349 -6.18 10.98 34.63
CA LYS A 349 -5.50 11.51 35.82
C LYS A 349 -6.33 12.52 36.62
N ARG A 350 -7.34 13.14 36.02
CA ARG A 350 -8.16 14.20 36.62
C ARG A 350 -9.55 13.75 37.02
N LEU A 351 -9.96 12.52 36.72
CA LEU A 351 -11.24 11.99 37.18
C LEU A 351 -11.17 11.75 38.69
N ASP A 352 -12.14 12.30 39.44
CA ASP A 352 -12.28 12.07 40.89
C ASP A 352 -13.52 11.22 41.17
N ASP A 353 -13.27 9.96 41.56
CA ASP A 353 -14.32 9.07 42.04
C ASP A 353 -14.66 9.44 43.48
N ALA A 354 -15.82 10.03 43.72
CA ALA A 354 -16.28 10.39 45.07
C ALA A 354 -16.25 9.23 46.09
N GLU A 355 -16.27 7.97 45.60
CA GLU A 355 -16.20 6.74 46.40
C GLU A 355 -14.77 6.42 46.90
N SER A 356 -13.73 7.01 46.28
CA SER A 356 -12.33 6.83 46.66
C SER A 356 -11.85 7.76 47.79
N ARG A 357 -12.71 8.67 48.29
CA ARG A 357 -12.44 9.39 49.54
C ARG A 357 -12.49 8.41 50.71
N PRO A 358 -11.39 8.20 51.46
CA PRO A 358 -11.46 7.43 52.68
C PRO A 358 -12.36 8.19 53.66
N ALA A 359 -13.51 7.59 54.00
CA ALA A 359 -14.35 8.06 55.07
C ALA A 359 -13.59 7.90 56.40
N GLY A 360 -13.05 9.00 56.93
CA GLY A 360 -12.52 9.08 58.28
C GLY A 360 -11.00 8.87 58.38
N SER A 361 -10.31 9.93 58.78
CA SER A 361 -8.94 9.89 59.30
C SER A 361 -8.90 9.13 60.64
N GLY A 362 -8.78 7.81 60.58
CA GLY A 362 -8.23 7.01 61.68
C GLY A 362 -6.70 7.13 61.72
N PRO A 363 -6.03 6.84 62.85
CA PRO A 363 -4.59 7.01 62.97
C PRO A 363 -3.87 6.15 61.92
N ALA A 364 -2.88 6.76 61.25
CA ALA A 364 -2.16 6.16 60.13
C ALA A 364 -1.68 4.73 60.47
N PRO A 365 -2.00 3.73 59.64
CA PRO A 365 -1.45 2.40 59.82
C PRO A 365 0.07 2.51 59.65
N THR A 366 0.82 1.91 60.58
CA THR A 366 2.28 1.82 60.51
C THR A 366 2.69 1.27 59.14
N GLY A 367 3.77 1.81 58.55
CA GLY A 367 4.15 1.51 57.16
C GLY A 367 4.23 0.02 56.80
N ALA A 368 4.48 -0.85 57.78
CA ALA A 368 4.42 -2.29 57.62
C ALA A 368 2.98 -2.83 57.36
N ALA A 369 1.98 -2.35 58.10
CA ALA A 369 0.59 -2.75 57.92
C ALA A 369 0.00 -2.26 56.60
N MET A 370 0.40 -1.07 56.13
CA MET A 370 0.01 -0.54 54.83
C MET A 370 0.64 -1.34 53.68
N VAL A 371 1.95 -1.62 53.75
CA VAL A 371 2.62 -2.45 52.74
C VAL A 371 2.05 -3.87 52.72
N GLN A 372 1.67 -4.43 53.87
CA GLN A 372 1.07 -5.76 53.96
C GLN A 372 -0.37 -5.79 53.43
N ALA A 373 -1.17 -4.75 53.69
CA ALA A 373 -2.51 -4.58 53.13
C ALA A 373 -2.47 -4.35 51.61
N ILE A 374 -1.52 -3.54 51.12
CA ILE A 374 -1.29 -3.31 49.69
C ILE A 374 -0.85 -4.60 49.01
N ASN A 375 0.11 -5.34 49.59
CA ASN A 375 0.55 -6.63 49.03
C ASN A 375 -0.57 -7.69 49.06
N ALA A 376 -1.41 -7.71 50.09
CA ALA A 376 -2.56 -8.61 50.17
C ALA A 376 -3.66 -8.24 49.15
N ALA A 377 -3.92 -6.95 48.93
CA ALA A 377 -4.88 -6.46 47.95
C ALA A 377 -4.38 -6.61 46.49
N MET A 378 -3.07 -6.50 46.26
CA MET A 378 -2.45 -6.69 44.94
C MET A 378 -2.13 -8.16 44.62
N ALA A 379 -2.18 -9.07 45.60
CA ALA A 379 -1.93 -10.51 45.38
C ALA A 379 -2.80 -11.15 44.28
N PRO A 380 -4.15 -10.96 44.25
CA PRO A 380 -4.97 -11.50 43.16
C PRO A 380 -4.62 -10.85 41.82
N HIS A 381 -4.37 -9.54 41.78
CA HIS A 381 -4.06 -8.83 40.54
C HIS A 381 -2.69 -9.21 39.97
N HIS A 382 -1.68 -9.44 40.82
CA HIS A 382 -0.38 -9.97 40.41
C HIS A 382 -0.46 -11.42 39.93
N ALA A 383 -1.43 -12.21 40.39
CA ALA A 383 -1.65 -13.56 39.91
C ALA A 383 -2.31 -13.54 38.51
N GLU A 384 -3.30 -12.68 38.30
CA GLU A 384 -3.94 -12.48 37.00
C GLU A 384 -2.97 -11.89 35.97
N MET A 385 -2.17 -10.88 36.34
CA MET A 385 -1.15 -10.29 35.46
C MET A 385 -0.09 -11.31 35.05
N ARG A 386 0.35 -12.19 35.95
CA ARG A 386 1.28 -13.28 35.61
C ARG A 386 0.63 -14.34 34.72
N ALA A 387 -0.63 -14.66 34.95
CA ALA A 387 -1.38 -15.56 34.07
C ALA A 387 -1.58 -14.94 32.67
N TRP A 388 -1.80 -13.63 32.61
CA TRP A 388 -1.96 -12.89 31.37
C TRP A 388 -0.63 -12.73 30.62
N SER A 389 0.48 -12.48 31.32
CA SER A 389 1.82 -12.44 30.71
C SER A 389 2.22 -13.79 30.14
N GLN A 390 1.94 -14.89 30.86
CA GLN A 390 2.16 -16.24 30.35
C GLN A 390 1.30 -16.54 29.11
N LYS A 391 0.02 -16.15 29.12
CA LYS A 391 -0.85 -16.29 27.95
C LYS A 391 -0.33 -15.46 26.77
N LEU A 392 0.10 -14.23 26.99
CA LEU A 392 0.68 -13.38 25.95
C LEU A 392 1.96 -13.97 25.37
N GLU A 393 2.83 -14.54 26.19
CA GLU A 393 4.06 -15.16 25.72
C GLU A 393 3.76 -16.43 24.89
N THR A 394 2.75 -17.22 25.30
CA THR A 394 2.26 -18.35 24.50
C THR A 394 1.56 -17.93 23.21
N LEU A 395 0.81 -16.83 23.23
CA LEU A 395 0.14 -16.26 22.04
C LEU A 395 1.16 -15.63 21.09
N GLY A 396 2.17 -14.94 21.63
CA GLY A 396 3.24 -14.32 20.86
C GLY A 396 4.11 -15.37 20.18
N THR A 397 4.45 -16.45 20.88
CA THR A 397 5.18 -17.58 20.28
C THR A 397 4.33 -18.30 19.25
N THR A 398 3.06 -18.61 19.53
CA THR A 398 2.18 -19.28 18.53
C THR A 398 1.89 -18.41 17.30
N LEU A 399 1.65 -17.11 17.45
CA LEU A 399 1.48 -16.17 16.33
C LEU A 399 2.78 -16.00 15.53
N SER A 400 3.93 -15.91 16.21
CA SER A 400 5.23 -15.86 15.56
C SER A 400 5.52 -17.14 14.76
N GLN A 401 5.27 -18.31 15.36
CA GLN A 401 5.37 -19.60 14.67
C GLN A 401 4.42 -19.67 13.47
N GLN A 402 3.15 -19.32 13.64
CA GLN A 402 2.16 -19.32 12.54
C GLN A 402 2.53 -18.33 11.43
N ALA A 403 3.08 -17.16 11.76
CA ALA A 403 3.53 -16.19 10.77
C ALA A 403 4.77 -16.68 10.02
N ILE A 404 5.73 -17.31 10.71
CA ILE A 404 6.93 -17.89 10.11
C ILE A 404 6.57 -19.07 9.21
N ASP A 405 5.68 -19.95 9.68
CA ASP A 405 5.23 -21.12 8.93
C ASP A 405 4.38 -20.72 7.72
N GLY A 406 3.48 -19.73 7.87
CA GLY A 406 2.74 -19.14 6.76
C GLY A 406 3.65 -18.46 5.74
N TRP A 407 4.69 -17.74 6.19
CA TRP A 407 5.69 -17.16 5.29
C TRP A 407 6.51 -18.23 4.56
N ARG A 408 6.87 -19.33 5.23
CA ARG A 408 7.57 -20.46 4.61
C ARG A 408 6.71 -21.17 3.57
N GLU A 409 5.44 -21.37 3.86
CA GLU A 409 4.49 -22.01 2.94
C GLU A 409 4.26 -21.16 1.69
N ILE A 410 4.07 -19.85 1.86
CA ILE A 410 3.99 -18.89 0.73
C ILE A 410 5.30 -18.88 -0.07
N HIS A 411 6.46 -18.87 0.58
CA HIS A 411 7.75 -18.94 -0.12
C HIS A 411 7.96 -20.28 -0.84
N ALA A 412 7.52 -21.39 -0.26
CA ALA A 412 7.60 -22.71 -0.86
C ALA A 412 6.70 -22.80 -2.11
N HIS A 413 5.48 -22.28 -2.05
CA HIS A 413 4.58 -22.19 -3.21
C HIS A 413 5.16 -21.30 -4.32
N ALA A 414 5.68 -20.12 -3.97
CA ALA A 414 6.29 -19.21 -4.93
C ALA A 414 7.57 -19.80 -5.57
N ALA A 415 8.40 -20.50 -4.79
CA ALA A 415 9.59 -21.17 -5.29
C ALA A 415 9.27 -22.39 -6.17
N ALA A 416 8.21 -23.14 -5.85
CA ALA A 416 7.75 -24.27 -6.64
C ALA A 416 7.18 -23.81 -8.00
N GLU A 417 6.41 -22.73 -8.03
CA GLU A 417 5.91 -22.15 -9.28
C GLU A 417 7.05 -21.56 -10.13
N ALA A 418 7.99 -20.84 -9.53
CA ALA A 418 9.16 -20.33 -10.23
C ALA A 418 10.03 -21.46 -10.81
N GLY A 419 10.26 -22.53 -10.04
CA GLY A 419 11.00 -23.71 -10.50
C GLY A 419 10.27 -24.49 -11.60
N ALA A 420 8.94 -24.59 -11.55
CA ALA A 420 8.14 -25.22 -12.61
C ALA A 420 8.20 -24.40 -13.92
N VAL A 421 8.19 -23.07 -13.83
CA VAL A 421 8.35 -22.18 -15.00
C VAL A 421 9.76 -22.27 -15.57
N GLU A 422 10.79 -22.30 -14.74
CA GLU A 422 12.20 -22.46 -15.17
C GLU A 422 12.42 -23.81 -15.85
N GLN A 423 11.91 -24.91 -15.27
CA GLN A 423 11.98 -26.24 -15.88
C GLN A 423 11.22 -26.31 -17.21
N SER A 424 10.04 -25.67 -17.28
CA SER A 424 9.27 -25.59 -18.53
C SER A 424 9.99 -24.78 -19.60
N ALA A 425 10.66 -23.69 -19.22
CA ALA A 425 11.46 -22.87 -20.13
C ALA A 425 12.70 -23.62 -20.65
N VAL A 426 13.41 -24.35 -19.79
CA VAL A 426 14.56 -25.18 -20.17
C VAL A 426 14.12 -26.34 -21.08
N ALA A 427 13.01 -27.01 -20.77
CA ALA A 427 12.46 -28.09 -21.59
C ALA A 427 12.01 -27.59 -22.98
N LEU A 428 11.42 -26.39 -23.04
CA LEU A 428 11.04 -25.77 -24.32
C LEU A 428 12.29 -25.37 -25.13
N ALA A 429 13.32 -24.84 -24.48
CA ALA A 429 14.58 -24.48 -25.13
C ALA A 429 15.32 -25.70 -25.70
N THR A 430 15.36 -26.82 -24.98
CA THR A 430 15.97 -28.06 -25.49
C THR A 430 15.18 -28.64 -26.66
N HIS A 431 13.85 -28.68 -26.57
CA HIS A 431 12.99 -29.12 -27.67
C HIS A 431 13.16 -28.26 -28.93
N LEU A 432 13.24 -26.94 -28.79
CA LEU A 432 13.51 -26.04 -29.91
C LEU A 432 14.88 -26.31 -30.55
N SER A 433 15.91 -26.56 -29.75
CA SER A 433 17.25 -26.86 -30.28
C SER A 433 17.29 -28.19 -31.05
N ASP A 434 16.59 -29.22 -30.56
CA ASP A 434 16.49 -30.53 -31.21
C ASP A 434 15.72 -30.44 -32.54
N TYR A 435 14.65 -29.65 -32.58
CA TYR A 435 13.89 -29.40 -33.80
C TYR A 435 14.72 -28.66 -34.87
N VAL A 436 15.53 -27.68 -34.47
CA VAL A 436 16.43 -26.96 -35.38
C VAL A 436 17.52 -27.88 -35.93
N GLN A 437 18.11 -28.74 -35.10
CA GLN A 437 19.14 -29.69 -35.54
C GLN A 437 18.58 -30.75 -36.50
N THR A 438 17.40 -31.27 -36.23
CA THR A 438 16.74 -32.25 -37.10
C THR A 438 16.31 -31.65 -38.43
N ALA A 439 15.81 -30.41 -38.44
CA ALA A 439 15.49 -29.68 -39.67
C ALA A 439 16.73 -29.44 -40.54
N ASP A 440 17.87 -29.01 -39.96
CA ASP A 440 19.11 -28.80 -40.70
C ASP A 440 19.67 -30.12 -41.26
N ALA A 441 19.63 -31.21 -40.48
CA ALA A 441 20.02 -32.53 -40.93
C ALA A 441 19.15 -33.03 -42.11
N GLN A 442 17.84 -32.79 -42.04
CA GLN A 442 16.90 -33.19 -43.10
C GLN A 442 17.12 -32.38 -44.39
N GLN A 443 17.43 -31.09 -44.26
CA GLN A 443 17.78 -30.22 -45.39
C GLN A 443 19.11 -30.63 -46.04
N GLN A 444 20.13 -30.98 -45.25
CA GLN A 444 21.42 -31.47 -45.77
C GLN A 444 21.27 -32.82 -46.48
N GLN A 445 20.46 -33.75 -45.94
CA GLN A 445 20.16 -35.01 -46.60
C GLN A 445 19.42 -34.82 -47.93
N ALA A 446 18.43 -33.92 -47.97
CA ALA A 446 17.72 -33.58 -49.21
C ALA A 446 18.65 -32.96 -50.26
N ALA A 447 19.55 -32.06 -49.84
CA ALA A 447 20.55 -31.46 -50.72
C ALA A 447 21.56 -32.49 -51.25
N ALA A 448 22.00 -33.43 -50.42
CA ALA A 448 22.88 -34.52 -50.83
C ALA A 448 22.21 -35.46 -51.85
N ALA A 449 20.95 -35.85 -51.61
CA ALA A 449 20.18 -36.68 -52.54
C ALA A 449 19.93 -35.98 -53.90
N LEU A 450 19.71 -34.66 -53.89
CA LEU A 450 19.61 -33.85 -55.11
C LEU A 450 20.94 -33.78 -55.87
N ALA A 451 22.07 -33.66 -55.17
CA ALA A 451 23.39 -33.67 -55.79
C ALA A 451 23.72 -35.04 -56.42
N GLU A 452 23.36 -36.12 -55.74
CA GLU A 452 23.60 -37.49 -56.20
C GLU A 452 22.74 -37.84 -57.42
N SER A 453 21.46 -37.48 -57.40
CA SER A 453 20.56 -37.64 -58.57
C SER A 453 21.01 -36.80 -59.78
N ALA A 454 21.51 -35.58 -59.56
CA ALA A 454 22.08 -34.75 -60.62
C ALA A 454 23.36 -35.36 -61.22
N ALA A 455 24.20 -36.01 -60.40
CA ALA A 455 25.38 -36.73 -60.87
C ALA A 455 25.01 -37.97 -61.70
N ALA A 456 24.02 -38.75 -61.25
CA ALA A 456 23.53 -39.92 -61.97
C ALA A 456 22.91 -39.55 -63.34
N LEU A 457 22.18 -38.43 -63.41
CA LEU A 457 21.64 -37.90 -64.67
C LEU A 457 22.73 -37.46 -65.65
N ARG A 458 23.80 -36.82 -65.16
CA ARG A 458 24.95 -36.49 -66.03
C ARG A 458 25.63 -37.74 -66.59
N ASP A 459 25.85 -38.75 -65.76
CA ASP A 459 26.49 -40.00 -66.19
C ASP A 459 25.63 -40.76 -67.22
N THR A 460 24.31 -40.78 -67.05
CA THR A 460 23.40 -41.38 -68.04
C THR A 460 23.37 -40.60 -69.36
N LEU A 461 23.38 -39.27 -69.32
CA LEU A 461 23.47 -38.44 -70.52
C LEU A 461 24.79 -38.64 -71.26
N GLU A 462 25.90 -38.75 -70.54
CA GLU A 462 27.22 -39.02 -71.11
C GLU A 462 27.27 -40.40 -71.78
N ARG A 463 26.75 -41.44 -71.13
CA ARG A 463 26.64 -42.78 -71.72
C ARG A 463 25.74 -42.81 -72.95
N MET A 464 24.64 -42.06 -72.95
CA MET A 464 23.79 -41.92 -74.15
C MET A 464 24.54 -41.22 -75.28
N HIS A 465 25.32 -40.18 -74.98
CA HIS A 465 26.12 -39.47 -75.97
C HIS A 465 27.18 -40.37 -76.60
N GLN A 466 27.90 -41.14 -75.78
CA GLN A 466 28.87 -42.13 -76.24
C GLN A 466 28.21 -43.26 -77.05
N GLY A 467 27.03 -43.72 -76.64
CA GLY A 467 26.25 -44.71 -77.39
C GLY A 467 25.79 -44.20 -78.75
N LEU A 468 25.34 -42.95 -78.84
CA LEU A 468 24.97 -42.29 -80.10
C LEU A 468 26.18 -42.08 -81.01
N ALA A 469 27.33 -41.67 -80.47
CA ALA A 469 28.57 -41.55 -81.21
C ALA A 469 29.08 -42.92 -81.72
N GLY A 470 28.89 -43.97 -80.92
CA GLY A 470 29.16 -45.35 -81.33
C GLY A 470 28.25 -45.80 -82.48
N LEU A 471 26.95 -45.52 -82.39
CA LEU A 471 25.98 -45.82 -83.45
C LEU A 471 26.26 -45.03 -84.73
N SER A 472 26.62 -43.75 -84.65
CA SER A 472 27.02 -42.96 -85.83
C SER A 472 28.28 -43.54 -86.48
N GLY A 473 29.27 -43.97 -85.70
CA GLY A 473 30.47 -44.62 -86.24
C GLY A 473 30.18 -45.99 -86.89
N VAL A 474 29.20 -46.75 -86.38
CA VAL A 474 28.75 -47.99 -87.02
C VAL A 474 27.98 -47.72 -88.30
N LEU A 475 27.14 -46.68 -88.32
CA LEU A 475 26.42 -46.24 -89.52
C LEU A 475 27.37 -45.72 -90.60
N GLU A 476 28.45 -45.03 -90.22
CA GLU A 476 29.52 -44.59 -91.13
C GLU A 476 30.26 -45.78 -91.75
N ARG A 477 30.63 -46.79 -90.95
CA ARG A 477 31.22 -48.04 -91.45
C ARG A 477 30.29 -48.85 -92.34
N LEU A 478 28.98 -48.84 -92.06
CA LEU A 478 27.96 -49.49 -92.90
C LEU A 478 27.69 -48.70 -94.19
N GLY A 479 27.92 -47.38 -94.20
CA GLY A 479 27.87 -46.55 -95.41
C GLY A 479 29.03 -46.85 -96.38
N GLU A 480 30.19 -47.25 -95.87
CA GLU A 480 31.35 -47.64 -96.68
C GLU A 480 31.32 -49.11 -97.14
N GLN A 481 30.55 -50.00 -96.48
CA GLN A 481 30.34 -51.38 -96.92
C GLN A 481 29.01 -51.52 -97.67
N GLN A 482 29.07 -51.52 -99.02
CA GLN A 482 27.96 -51.97 -99.85
C GLN A 482 27.52 -53.39 -99.44
N VAL A 483 26.34 -53.49 -98.84
CA VAL A 483 25.71 -54.76 -98.45
C VAL A 483 25.27 -55.50 -99.72
N ILE A 484 26.04 -56.51 -100.12
CA ILE A 484 25.60 -57.52 -101.10
C ILE A 484 24.60 -58.44 -100.39
N VAL A 485 23.32 -58.29 -100.71
CA VAL A 485 22.26 -59.18 -100.26
C VAL A 485 22.37 -60.51 -101.00
N GLN A 486 22.95 -61.53 -100.36
CA GLN A 486 22.78 -62.92 -100.80
C GLN A 486 21.45 -63.47 -100.24
N GLN A 487 20.46 -63.61 -101.12
CA GLN A 487 19.28 -64.45 -100.87
C GLN A 487 19.55 -65.87 -101.35
N GLN A 488 19.30 -66.88 -100.49
CA GLN A 488 18.93 -68.24 -100.92
C GLN A 488 18.38 -69.08 -99.73
N PRO A 489 17.63 -70.18 -99.96
CA PRO A 489 16.18 -70.15 -100.09
C PRO A 489 15.41 -71.01 -99.05
N ARG A 490 14.08 -70.82 -99.03
CA ARG A 490 13.05 -71.50 -98.21
C ARG A 490 13.08 -73.04 -98.29
N ARG A 491 12.94 -73.68 -97.12
CA ARG A 491 12.30 -74.98 -96.81
C ARG A 491 12.30 -75.09 -95.27
N GLY A 492 11.25 -75.35 -94.50
CA GLY A 492 9.89 -75.83 -94.69
C GLY A 492 9.55 -76.62 -93.41
N TRP A 493 8.33 -76.47 -92.87
CA TRP A 493 7.70 -77.36 -91.86
C TRP A 493 8.25 -77.31 -90.42
N PHE A 494 7.54 -77.61 -89.33
CA PHE A 494 6.14 -77.60 -88.85
C PHE A 494 6.25 -78.02 -87.36
N PHE A 495 5.44 -77.45 -86.47
CA PHE A 495 5.07 -77.94 -85.11
C PHE A 495 6.16 -78.21 -84.04
N SER A 496 6.03 -77.56 -82.86
CA SER A 496 5.35 -78.16 -81.70
C SER A 496 5.42 -77.25 -80.45
N ARG A 497 4.29 -77.19 -79.74
CA ARG A 497 4.03 -76.53 -78.45
C ARG A 497 4.79 -77.15 -77.26
N ARG A 498 5.14 -76.31 -76.27
CA ARG A 498 4.91 -76.49 -74.81
C ARG A 498 5.35 -75.19 -74.10
N ASN A 499 4.48 -74.34 -73.57
CA ASN A 499 3.72 -74.39 -72.31
C ASN A 499 4.54 -74.65 -71.02
N SER A 500 4.71 -73.58 -70.24
CA SER A 500 4.67 -73.49 -68.76
C SER A 500 4.68 -71.99 -68.41
N HIS A 501 3.54 -71.33 -68.15
CA HIS A 501 2.94 -71.09 -66.81
C HIS A 501 3.99 -70.84 -65.72
N GLY A 502 4.03 -69.64 -65.10
CA GLY A 502 3.08 -69.17 -64.07
C GLY A 502 3.77 -69.44 -62.72
N ASP A 503 3.87 -68.54 -61.74
CA ASP A 503 3.25 -67.26 -61.41
C ASP A 503 4.28 -66.36 -60.73
#